data_AF-A0A8H7H6G9-F1
#
_entry.id   AF-A0A8H7H6G9-F1
#
_cell.length_a   1.000
_cell.length_b   1.000
_cell.length_c   1.000
_cell.angle_alpha   90.00
_cell.angle_beta   90.00
_cell.angle_gamma   90.00
#
_symmetry.space_group_name_H-M   'P 1'
#
loop_
_entity.id
_entity.type
_entity.pdbx_description
1 polymer ?
#
loop_
_entity_poly.entity_id
_entity_poly.type
_entity_poly.pdbx_seq_one_letter_code
_entity_poly.pdbx_strand_id
1 'polypeptide(L)'
;MRFSLPSERRYVGPRFEEVDRRENTELVGEIKLKFVPRAGGGRGGGGGGGGGRGGTAGSGAGGSRGGSRGGVTFSGSNGNRGASSYGQGGGSVTTIGSGAFAGRSIGGGSRGQVYGNSRYGSGYTYGGGSSVAGRGFPFGYWPVFVPIGLGAGYYGHREYGPSNNDSRPGGPMQQALVRSTEWPPEGSGGNTTVNNATASYYIVGDADSVSAVMEAIVAQCSVVNATGTPFDDNNSTVHVEQAVQYYRASSFMLALTSYNNSASLPANAPADNNTAPPPTSADTPLPPGTNTTFLNCLNETIGAAVPIMDSAPDALRATAGLNAVGMLWLVIWLLKVF
;
A
#
# COMPACT_ATOMS: atom_id res chain seq x y z
N MET A 1 30.35 -42.78 56.37
CA MET A 1 28.98 -42.68 55.84
C MET A 1 29.07 -42.55 54.34
N ARG A 2 28.46 -43.50 53.61
CA ARG A 2 28.34 -43.49 52.15
C ARG A 2 27.07 -42.74 51.78
N PHE A 3 27.13 -41.81 50.84
CA PHE A 3 25.96 -41.40 50.07
C PHE A 3 26.34 -41.26 48.59
N SER A 4 25.71 -42.10 47.79
CA SER A 4 25.71 -42.14 46.33
C SER A 4 24.69 -41.15 45.77
N LEU A 5 25.04 -40.46 44.68
CA LEU A 5 24.09 -39.71 43.85
C LEU A 5 23.83 -40.48 42.53
N PRO A 6 22.57 -40.64 42.09
CA PRO A 6 22.24 -41.41 40.90
C PRO A 6 22.18 -40.59 39.60
N SER A 7 22.76 -41.21 38.57
CA SER A 7 22.48 -41.21 37.11
C SER A 7 21.82 -40.00 36.44
N GLU A 8 22.57 -39.38 35.52
CA GLU A 8 22.03 -38.65 34.37
C GLU A 8 21.39 -39.64 33.38
N ARG A 9 20.11 -39.44 33.06
CA ARG A 9 19.46 -40.04 31.89
C ARG A 9 19.31 -38.99 30.80
N ARG A 10 19.81 -39.40 29.62
CA ARG A 10 19.72 -38.79 28.29
C ARG A 10 18.38 -38.12 27.98
N TYR A 11 18.45 -36.89 27.47
CA TYR A 11 17.47 -36.34 26.55
C TYR A 11 18.06 -36.41 25.13
N VAL A 12 17.43 -37.19 24.25
CA VAL A 12 17.73 -37.25 22.81
C VAL A 12 16.71 -36.37 22.10
N GLY A 13 17.16 -35.24 21.55
CA GLY A 13 16.38 -34.41 20.63
C GLY A 13 16.54 -34.88 19.17
N PRO A 14 15.59 -34.57 18.28
CA PRO A 14 15.64 -34.99 16.88
C PRO A 14 16.69 -34.22 16.06
N ARG A 15 17.29 -34.96 15.12
CA ARG A 15 18.39 -34.59 14.22
C ARG A 15 18.10 -33.28 13.46
N PHE A 16 19.04 -32.34 13.53
CA PHE A 16 19.27 -31.41 12.43
C PHE A 16 20.10 -32.15 11.38
N GLU A 17 19.55 -32.31 10.18
CA GLU A 17 20.31 -32.72 9.00
C GLU A 17 21.27 -31.59 8.62
N GLU A 18 22.55 -31.94 8.66
CA GLU A 18 23.68 -31.10 8.26
C GLU A 18 23.63 -30.97 6.73
N VAL A 19 23.12 -29.82 6.25
CA VAL A 19 23.05 -29.49 4.82
C VAL A 19 24.46 -29.38 4.27
N ASP A 20 24.80 -30.32 3.38
CA ASP A 20 26.10 -30.46 2.76
C ASP A 20 26.46 -29.21 1.93
N ARG A 21 27.60 -28.59 2.27
CA ARG A 21 28.05 -27.31 1.71
C ARG A 21 28.32 -27.38 0.20
N ARG A 22 28.28 -28.57 -0.41
CA ARG A 22 28.49 -28.81 -1.84
C ARG A 22 27.23 -28.61 -2.71
N GLU A 23 26.03 -28.84 -2.20
CA GLU A 23 24.78 -28.62 -2.97
C GLU A 23 24.48 -27.11 -3.16
N ASN A 24 24.91 -26.29 -2.21
CA ASN A 24 24.64 -24.85 -2.24
C ASN A 24 25.45 -24.10 -3.32
N THR A 25 26.57 -24.66 -3.80
CA THR A 25 27.38 -24.05 -4.87
C THR A 25 26.84 -24.34 -6.29
N GLU A 26 26.18 -25.48 -6.51
CA GLU A 26 25.54 -25.78 -7.81
C GLU A 26 24.27 -24.95 -8.03
N LEU A 27 23.47 -24.75 -6.98
CA LEU A 27 22.25 -23.91 -7.04
C LEU A 27 22.55 -22.44 -7.35
N VAL A 28 23.68 -21.90 -6.85
CA VAL A 28 24.12 -20.52 -7.17
C VAL A 28 24.64 -20.42 -8.61
N GLY A 29 25.16 -21.50 -9.19
CA GLY A 29 25.58 -21.58 -10.59
C GLY A 29 24.39 -21.54 -11.57
N GLU A 30 23.34 -22.31 -11.28
CA GLU A 30 22.13 -22.35 -12.12
C GLU A 30 21.32 -21.04 -12.10
N ILE A 31 21.28 -20.34 -10.96
CA ILE A 31 20.59 -19.05 -10.86
C ILE A 31 21.30 -17.96 -11.68
N LYS A 32 22.65 -17.99 -11.77
CA LYS A 32 23.40 -17.00 -12.59
C LYS A 32 23.25 -17.22 -14.09
N LEU A 33 23.00 -18.45 -14.55
CA LEU A 33 22.79 -18.74 -15.97
C LEU A 33 21.35 -18.44 -16.44
N LYS A 34 20.35 -18.44 -15.53
CA LYS A 34 18.95 -18.10 -15.85
C LYS A 34 18.63 -16.60 -15.87
N PHE A 35 19.54 -15.74 -15.39
CA PHE A 35 19.33 -14.27 -15.32
C PHE A 35 20.12 -13.45 -16.34
N VAL A 36 20.66 -14.07 -17.41
CA VAL A 36 21.26 -13.30 -18.52
C VAL A 36 20.15 -12.88 -19.50
N PRO A 37 19.93 -11.57 -19.75
CA PRO A 37 18.98 -11.13 -20.76
C PRO A 37 19.43 -11.59 -22.14
N ARG A 38 18.57 -12.33 -22.84
CA ARG A 38 18.76 -12.73 -24.23
C ARG A 38 18.65 -11.48 -25.11
N ALA A 39 19.77 -11.02 -25.65
CA ALA A 39 19.81 -9.97 -26.66
C ALA A 39 19.16 -10.47 -27.96
N GLY A 40 18.10 -9.78 -28.42
CA GLY A 40 17.35 -10.11 -29.62
C GLY A 40 17.19 -8.90 -30.55
N GLY A 41 17.99 -8.91 -31.63
CA GLY A 41 17.64 -8.52 -33.01
C GLY A 41 16.87 -7.21 -33.28
N GLY A 42 17.61 -6.17 -33.68
CA GLY A 42 17.05 -5.03 -34.41
C GLY A 42 16.87 -5.31 -35.92
N ARG A 43 15.80 -4.75 -36.50
CA ARG A 43 15.66 -4.50 -37.95
C ARG A 43 15.18 -3.06 -38.14
N GLY A 44 15.86 -2.36 -39.06
CA GLY A 44 15.64 -0.95 -39.37
C GLY A 44 14.75 -0.67 -40.59
N GLY A 45 14.64 0.63 -40.88
CA GLY A 45 13.97 1.30 -42.00
C GLY A 45 13.26 2.54 -41.46
N GLY A 46 13.83 3.75 -41.51
CA GLY A 46 13.90 4.66 -42.67
C GLY A 46 12.50 5.24 -42.94
N GLY A 47 12.17 6.53 -42.93
CA GLY A 47 12.85 7.83 -42.92
C GLY A 47 11.83 8.84 -43.50
N GLY A 48 11.85 10.11 -43.09
CA GLY A 48 11.06 11.17 -43.75
C GLY A 48 10.46 12.19 -42.79
N GLY A 49 11.01 13.41 -42.80
CA GLY A 49 10.51 14.56 -42.04
C GLY A 49 9.40 15.35 -42.74
N GLY A 50 8.88 16.34 -42.01
CA GLY A 50 7.99 17.37 -42.54
C GLY A 50 7.12 17.96 -41.43
N GLY A 51 7.36 19.23 -41.09
CA GLY A 51 6.68 19.94 -40.00
C GLY A 51 5.23 20.34 -40.31
N GLY A 52 4.55 20.90 -39.30
CA GLY A 52 3.22 21.48 -39.49
C GLY A 52 2.53 21.78 -38.16
N ARG A 53 1.93 22.97 -38.07
CA ARG A 53 1.32 23.59 -36.90
C ARG A 53 -0.07 23.00 -36.58
N GLY A 54 -0.43 23.06 -35.29
CA GLY A 54 -1.75 23.53 -34.83
C GLY A 54 -2.95 22.56 -34.86
N GLY A 55 -3.61 22.45 -33.69
CA GLY A 55 -5.07 22.50 -33.61
C GLY A 55 -5.86 21.20 -33.43
N THR A 56 -6.45 21.08 -32.23
CA THR A 56 -7.82 20.61 -31.92
C THR A 56 -8.24 19.14 -32.08
N ALA A 57 -8.80 18.64 -30.97
CA ALA A 57 -9.91 17.70 -30.78
C ALA A 57 -10.17 16.61 -31.83
N GLY A 58 -10.10 15.36 -31.37
CA GLY A 58 -10.60 14.20 -32.11
C GLY A 58 -10.66 12.96 -31.21
N SER A 59 -11.88 12.63 -30.79
CA SER A 59 -12.31 11.38 -30.17
C SER A 59 -11.92 10.15 -30.98
N GLY A 60 -11.40 9.11 -30.31
CA GLY A 60 -11.15 7.80 -30.88
C GLY A 60 -10.97 6.75 -29.79
N ALA A 61 -11.88 5.79 -29.76
CA ALA A 61 -12.00 4.71 -28.79
C ALA A 61 -10.97 3.59 -28.97
N GLY A 62 -10.76 2.80 -27.92
CA GLY A 62 -10.32 1.40 -28.02
C GLY A 62 -8.91 1.12 -27.53
N GLY A 63 -8.77 0.87 -26.23
CA GLY A 63 -7.53 0.36 -25.63
C GLY A 63 -7.63 0.24 -24.13
N SER A 64 -8.28 -0.81 -23.64
CA SER A 64 -8.33 -1.16 -22.22
C SER A 64 -6.93 -1.53 -21.70
N ARG A 65 -6.21 -0.51 -21.22
CA ARG A 65 -5.02 -0.62 -20.38
C ARG A 65 -5.27 0.33 -19.21
N GLY A 66 -5.18 -0.20 -17.99
CA GLY A 66 -5.52 0.47 -16.74
C GLY A 66 -5.16 1.96 -16.79
N GLY A 67 -6.20 2.79 -16.87
CA GLY A 67 -6.03 4.22 -16.94
C GLY A 67 -5.39 4.68 -15.65
N SER A 68 -4.25 5.37 -15.75
CA SER A 68 -3.81 6.28 -14.71
C SER A 68 -4.94 7.28 -14.52
N ARG A 69 -5.83 7.00 -13.57
CA ARG A 69 -6.70 8.02 -12.97
C ARG A 69 -5.74 9.12 -12.52
N GLY A 70 -5.96 10.35 -13.00
CA GLY A 70 -5.01 11.45 -12.89
C GLY A 70 -4.33 11.45 -11.53
N GLY A 71 -3.04 11.10 -11.51
CA GLY A 71 -2.34 10.81 -10.27
C GLY A 71 -2.39 12.01 -9.34
N VAL A 72 -2.68 11.77 -8.06
CA VAL A 72 -2.57 12.82 -7.05
C VAL A 72 -1.15 13.39 -7.09
N THR A 73 -1.05 14.69 -7.31
CA THR A 73 0.25 15.37 -7.33
C THR A 73 0.54 15.94 -5.95
N PHE A 74 1.65 15.54 -5.35
CA PHE A 74 2.04 16.03 -4.04
C PHE A 74 2.85 17.32 -4.18
N SER A 75 2.20 18.46 -3.92
CA SER A 75 2.85 19.77 -3.94
C SER A 75 3.72 19.94 -2.70
N GLY A 76 5.03 20.21 -2.90
CA GLY A 76 5.96 20.51 -1.80
C GLY A 76 7.12 19.54 -1.62
N SER A 77 7.19 18.44 -2.39
CA SER A 77 8.44 17.70 -2.58
C SER A 77 9.23 18.27 -3.75
N ASN A 78 10.56 18.25 -3.67
CA ASN A 78 11.44 18.56 -4.81
C ASN A 78 11.14 17.58 -5.97
N GLY A 79 10.18 17.94 -6.83
CA GLY A 79 9.58 17.10 -7.85
C GLY A 79 8.11 16.78 -7.56
N ASN A 80 7.21 17.13 -8.47
CA ASN A 80 5.82 16.69 -8.45
C ASN A 80 5.79 15.17 -8.70
N ARG A 81 5.54 14.39 -7.65
CA ARG A 81 5.34 12.94 -7.75
C ARG A 81 3.85 12.65 -7.93
N GLY A 82 3.52 11.71 -8.80
CA GLY A 82 2.17 11.16 -8.93
C GLY A 82 1.91 10.06 -7.91
N ALA A 83 0.75 9.42 -8.03
CA ALA A 83 0.49 8.13 -7.40
C ALA A 83 -0.17 7.18 -8.39
N SER A 84 0.13 5.90 -8.26
CA SER A 84 -0.39 4.87 -9.15
C SER A 84 -0.88 3.62 -8.40
N SER A 85 -2.00 3.07 -8.88
CA SER A 85 -2.43 1.70 -8.58
C SER A 85 -1.45 0.72 -9.22
N TYR A 86 -1.13 -0.38 -8.53
CA TYR A 86 -0.17 -1.40 -8.99
C TYR A 86 1.28 -0.91 -9.19
N GLY A 87 1.56 0.38 -8.97
CA GLY A 87 2.91 0.93 -8.97
C GLY A 87 3.76 0.35 -7.84
N GLN A 88 5.08 0.32 -8.07
CA GLN A 88 6.05 -0.20 -7.09
C GLN A 88 6.34 0.80 -5.95
N GLY A 89 6.09 2.09 -6.17
CA GLY A 89 6.41 3.16 -5.21
C GLY A 89 7.91 3.30 -4.96
N GLY A 90 8.27 3.71 -3.74
CA GLY A 90 9.66 3.88 -3.32
C GLY A 90 10.23 5.27 -3.64
N GLY A 91 11.47 5.28 -4.15
CA GLY A 91 12.24 6.50 -4.38
C GLY A 91 12.77 7.16 -3.09
N SER A 92 13.26 8.39 -3.21
CA SER A 92 13.80 9.13 -2.09
C SER A 92 12.70 9.69 -1.16
N VAL A 93 12.99 9.67 0.14
CA VAL A 93 12.21 10.42 1.13
C VAL A 93 12.54 11.90 0.97
N THR A 94 11.52 12.75 0.90
CA THR A 94 11.68 14.22 0.88
C THR A 94 10.94 14.83 2.07
N THR A 95 11.14 16.13 2.31
CA THR A 95 10.47 16.87 3.39
C THR A 95 9.40 17.77 2.79
N ILE A 96 8.22 17.82 3.44
CA ILE A 96 7.13 18.72 3.04
C ILE A 96 7.53 20.16 3.34
N GLY A 97 7.53 21.01 2.32
CA GLY A 97 7.95 22.41 2.45
C GLY A 97 6.94 23.37 3.08
N SER A 98 5.64 23.05 3.08
CA SER A 98 4.59 23.98 3.54
C SER A 98 3.29 23.26 3.95
N GLY A 99 2.34 24.01 4.53
CA GLY A 99 1.03 23.50 4.96
C GLY A 99 1.03 22.89 6.37
N ALA A 100 -0.08 22.25 6.75
CA ALA A 100 -0.29 21.71 8.10
C ALA A 100 0.74 20.63 8.51
N PHE A 101 1.42 20.03 7.54
CA PHE A 101 2.40 18.97 7.74
C PHE A 101 3.82 19.37 7.31
N ALA A 102 4.10 20.68 7.24
CA ALA A 102 5.44 21.18 6.95
C ALA A 102 6.49 20.56 7.89
N GLY A 103 7.64 20.19 7.33
CA GLY A 103 8.73 19.53 8.06
C GLY A 103 8.59 18.01 8.19
N ARG A 104 7.44 17.41 7.83
CA ARG A 104 7.29 15.95 7.84
C ARG A 104 7.89 15.29 6.61
N SER A 105 8.34 14.05 6.78
CA SER A 105 8.86 13.22 5.69
C SER A 105 7.74 12.69 4.79
N ILE A 106 8.00 12.55 3.50
CA ILE A 106 7.04 12.04 2.51
C ILE A 106 7.73 11.19 1.42
N GLY A 107 7.10 10.06 1.09
CA GLY A 107 7.61 9.08 0.11
C GLY A 107 8.55 8.05 0.71
N GLY A 108 9.14 7.21 -0.15
CA GLY A 108 10.09 6.14 0.20
C GLY A 108 9.47 4.79 0.53
N GLY A 109 8.16 4.71 0.77
CA GLY A 109 7.44 3.45 0.95
C GLY A 109 7.24 2.72 -0.39
N SER A 110 7.57 1.43 -0.42
CA SER A 110 7.36 0.57 -1.59
C SER A 110 6.12 -0.30 -1.45
N ARG A 111 5.63 -0.85 -2.56
CA ARG A 111 4.47 -1.75 -2.61
C ARG A 111 4.56 -2.91 -1.62
N GLY A 112 5.76 -3.49 -1.46
CA GLY A 112 5.99 -4.60 -0.53
C GLY A 112 5.81 -4.23 0.95
N GLN A 113 5.75 -2.94 1.27
CA GLN A 113 5.60 -2.42 2.63
C GLN A 113 4.18 -1.89 2.90
N VAL A 114 3.26 -2.02 1.93
CA VAL A 114 1.92 -1.42 2.01
C VAL A 114 1.06 -2.04 3.12
N TYR A 115 1.31 -3.30 3.49
CA TYR A 115 0.51 -3.99 4.49
C TYR A 115 0.88 -3.56 5.91
N GLY A 116 -0.12 -3.11 6.66
CA GLY A 116 -0.07 -2.97 8.12
C GLY A 116 -0.60 -4.22 8.83
N ASN A 117 -1.35 -4.02 9.90
CA ASN A 117 -2.12 -5.06 10.59
C ASN A 117 -3.53 -4.53 10.94
N SER A 118 -4.28 -5.21 11.80
CA SER A 118 -5.62 -4.80 12.24
C SER A 118 -5.65 -3.57 13.16
N ARG A 119 -4.48 -3.02 13.53
CA ARG A 119 -4.37 -1.85 14.42
C ARG A 119 -3.99 -0.60 13.67
N TYR A 120 -4.61 0.49 14.08
CA TYR A 120 -4.30 1.81 13.59
C TYR A 120 -2.87 2.21 14.01
N GLY A 121 -2.16 2.93 13.15
CA GLY A 121 -0.74 3.25 13.33
C GLY A 121 0.25 2.17 12.85
N SER A 122 -0.23 1.07 12.28
CA SER A 122 0.61 0.04 11.67
C SER A 122 1.01 0.37 10.21
N GLY A 123 1.99 -0.36 9.67
CA GLY A 123 2.42 -0.24 8.27
C GLY A 123 3.35 0.95 7.98
N TYR A 124 3.94 1.55 9.02
CA TYR A 124 5.00 2.55 8.85
C TYR A 124 6.34 1.90 8.53
N THR A 125 7.03 2.44 7.51
CA THR A 125 8.31 1.92 7.02
C THR A 125 9.51 2.61 7.66
N TYR A 126 9.27 3.75 8.31
CA TYR A 126 10.25 4.51 9.06
C TYR A 126 9.57 5.26 10.21
N GLY A 127 10.36 5.57 11.24
CA GLY A 127 9.88 6.15 12.49
C GLY A 127 9.44 5.10 13.50
N GLY A 128 9.87 5.26 14.76
CA GLY A 128 9.46 4.42 15.88
C GLY A 128 8.21 4.93 16.59
N GLY A 129 7.65 4.12 17.48
CA GLY A 129 6.51 4.46 18.33
C GLY A 129 5.24 3.69 17.96
N SER A 130 4.16 4.00 18.65
CA SER A 130 2.87 3.31 18.55
C SER A 130 1.78 4.14 17.89
N SER A 131 1.88 5.47 17.92
CA SER A 131 0.87 6.42 17.41
C SER A 131 1.26 7.00 16.05
N VAL A 132 0.29 7.50 15.28
CA VAL A 132 0.54 8.20 14.01
C VAL A 132 0.92 9.67 14.20
N ALA A 133 0.71 10.23 15.41
CA ALA A 133 1.03 11.61 15.73
C ALA A 133 2.47 11.98 15.33
N GLY A 134 2.62 13.10 14.63
CA GLY A 134 3.92 13.62 14.20
C GLY A 134 4.61 12.82 13.09
N ARG A 135 4.02 11.73 12.59
CA ARG A 135 4.69 10.88 11.58
C ARG A 135 4.56 11.43 10.17
N GLY A 136 5.56 11.07 9.36
CA GLY A 136 5.57 11.31 7.92
C GLY A 136 4.58 10.43 7.14
N PHE A 137 4.66 10.49 5.82
CA PHE A 137 3.74 9.81 4.91
C PHE A 137 4.54 8.97 3.90
N PRO A 138 4.92 7.72 4.25
CA PRO A 138 5.77 6.87 3.41
C PRO A 138 5.23 6.67 1.99
N PHE A 139 3.92 6.70 1.83
CA PHE A 139 3.25 6.45 0.57
C PHE A 139 2.59 7.70 -0.01
N GLY A 140 2.81 8.87 0.59
CA GLY A 140 2.21 10.15 0.18
C GLY A 140 0.89 10.50 0.89
N TYR A 141 0.16 9.52 1.40
CA TYR A 141 -1.19 9.71 1.94
C TYR A 141 -1.21 9.79 3.47
N TRP A 142 -2.17 10.55 3.99
CA TRP A 142 -2.36 10.74 5.43
C TRP A 142 -3.18 9.60 6.04
N PRO A 143 -2.91 9.18 7.28
CA PRO A 143 -3.75 8.23 8.00
C PRO A 143 -5.24 8.59 7.96
N VAL A 144 -6.13 7.60 7.95
CA VAL A 144 -7.58 7.84 7.99
C VAL A 144 -7.94 8.58 9.28
N PHE A 145 -8.88 9.52 9.20
CA PHE A 145 -9.41 10.17 10.38
C PHE A 145 -10.40 9.22 11.06
N VAL A 146 -10.38 9.15 12.38
CA VAL A 146 -11.28 8.29 13.12
C VAL A 146 -11.94 9.12 14.23
N PRO A 147 -13.21 9.50 14.11
CA PRO A 147 -13.88 10.45 15.01
C PRO A 147 -14.24 9.79 16.35
N ILE A 148 -13.27 9.31 17.11
CA ILE A 148 -13.51 8.63 18.39
C ILE A 148 -13.04 9.47 19.56
N GLY A 149 -14.01 9.90 20.38
CA GLY A 149 -13.86 10.30 21.79
C GLY A 149 -13.13 11.62 22.08
N LEU A 150 -13.55 12.29 23.16
CA LEU A 150 -12.86 13.45 23.74
C LEU A 150 -11.69 12.98 24.63
N GLY A 151 -10.45 13.37 24.31
CA GLY A 151 -9.25 13.00 25.07
C GLY A 151 -7.97 13.06 24.22
N ALA A 152 -6.83 12.60 24.77
CA ALA A 152 -5.59 12.38 24.00
C ALA A 152 -5.91 11.44 22.83
N GLY A 153 -6.09 12.01 21.65
CA GLY A 153 -6.82 11.37 20.55
C GLY A 153 -6.29 9.98 20.21
N TYR A 154 -7.20 9.04 19.94
CA TYR A 154 -6.90 7.67 19.51
C TYR A 154 -5.71 7.63 18.53
N TYR A 155 -4.55 7.13 18.99
CA TYR A 155 -3.32 7.05 18.20
C TYR A 155 -2.89 8.36 17.50
N GLY A 156 -3.33 9.54 17.95
CA GLY A 156 -2.99 10.81 17.29
C GLY A 156 -3.79 11.14 16.02
N HIS A 157 -4.90 10.44 15.74
CA HIS A 157 -5.71 10.60 14.52
C HIS A 157 -6.17 12.05 14.24
N ARG A 158 -6.27 12.89 15.27
CA ARG A 158 -6.80 14.26 15.19
C ARG A 158 -6.05 15.16 14.22
N GLU A 159 -4.79 14.85 13.95
CA GLU A 159 -3.96 15.59 12.99
C GLU A 159 -4.49 15.48 11.54
N TYR A 160 -5.33 14.48 11.24
CA TYR A 160 -5.73 14.13 9.87
C TYR A 160 -7.21 14.34 9.56
N GLY A 161 -7.94 14.94 10.51
CA GLY A 161 -9.34 15.30 10.36
C GLY A 161 -9.53 16.77 9.96
N PRO A 162 -10.79 17.22 9.79
CA PRO A 162 -12.02 16.39 9.75
C PRO A 162 -12.10 15.49 8.50
N SER A 163 -13.07 14.57 8.41
CA SER A 163 -13.20 13.65 7.26
C SER A 163 -13.41 14.37 5.93
N ASN A 164 -14.05 15.54 5.95
CA ASN A 164 -14.34 16.35 4.78
C ASN A 164 -13.18 17.27 4.34
N ASN A 165 -11.99 17.12 4.92
CA ASN A 165 -10.81 17.89 4.54
C ASN A 165 -10.38 17.57 3.10
N ASP A 166 -10.58 18.53 2.19
CA ASP A 166 -10.30 18.43 0.76
C ASP A 166 -8.80 18.58 0.41
N SER A 167 -7.98 19.03 1.36
CA SER A 167 -6.53 19.08 1.21
C SER A 167 -5.88 17.71 1.34
N ARG A 168 -6.63 16.69 1.77
CA ARG A 168 -6.20 15.29 1.81
C ARG A 168 -5.82 14.83 0.41
N PRO A 169 -4.63 14.21 0.23
CA PRO A 169 -4.29 13.60 -1.04
C PRO A 169 -5.33 12.55 -1.44
N GLY A 170 -5.88 12.69 -2.64
CA GLY A 170 -6.96 11.85 -3.17
C GLY A 170 -8.37 12.30 -2.78
N GLY A 171 -8.49 13.48 -2.16
CA GLY A 171 -9.77 14.08 -1.79
C GLY A 171 -10.26 13.68 -0.39
N PRO A 172 -11.46 14.15 -0.02
CA PRO A 172 -12.04 13.89 1.30
C PRO A 172 -12.25 12.39 1.54
N MET A 173 -12.36 12.03 2.81
CA MET A 173 -12.49 10.64 3.21
C MET A 173 -13.84 10.06 2.78
N GLN A 174 -13.81 8.86 2.21
CA GLN A 174 -14.96 8.09 1.80
C GLN A 174 -14.92 6.68 2.34
N GLN A 175 -16.10 6.06 2.36
CA GLN A 175 -16.28 4.65 2.62
C GLN A 175 -17.14 4.01 1.53
N ALA A 176 -16.91 2.73 1.25
CA ALA A 176 -17.77 1.98 0.34
C ALA A 176 -18.04 0.58 0.89
N LEU A 177 -19.30 0.14 0.73
CA LEU A 177 -19.74 -1.21 1.07
C LEU A 177 -19.14 -2.22 0.07
N VAL A 178 -18.56 -3.29 0.60
CA VAL A 178 -17.97 -4.38 -0.16
C VAL A 178 -18.69 -5.67 0.19
N ARG A 179 -19.36 -6.26 -0.81
CA ARG A 179 -20.09 -7.52 -0.70
C ARG A 179 -19.85 -8.37 -1.94
N SER A 180 -19.77 -9.68 -1.75
CA SER A 180 -19.74 -10.61 -2.89
C SER A 180 -21.08 -10.58 -3.64
N THR A 181 -21.02 -10.68 -4.97
CA THR A 181 -22.20 -10.85 -5.85
C THR A 181 -22.94 -12.16 -5.60
N GLU A 182 -22.30 -13.13 -4.94
CA GLU A 182 -22.88 -14.44 -4.63
C GLU A 182 -23.71 -14.44 -3.35
N TRP A 183 -23.66 -13.36 -2.56
CA TRP A 183 -24.38 -13.27 -1.30
C TRP A 183 -25.80 -12.76 -1.48
N PRO A 184 -26.74 -13.15 -0.61
CA PRO A 184 -28.08 -12.57 -0.60
C PRO A 184 -28.02 -11.04 -0.48
N PRO A 185 -28.98 -10.31 -1.06
CA PRO A 185 -29.06 -8.87 -0.89
C PRO A 185 -29.19 -8.50 0.60
N GLU A 186 -28.64 -7.36 0.97
CA GLU A 186 -28.73 -6.85 2.34
C GLU A 186 -30.20 -6.76 2.79
N GLY A 187 -30.50 -7.27 3.99
CA GLY A 187 -31.87 -7.30 4.52
C GLY A 187 -32.77 -8.43 4.00
N SER A 188 -32.28 -9.31 3.12
CA SER A 188 -33.09 -10.43 2.57
C SER A 188 -33.24 -11.64 3.50
N GLY A 189 -32.63 -11.61 4.68
CA GLY A 189 -32.67 -12.69 5.67
C GLY A 189 -33.53 -12.31 6.87
N GLY A 190 -34.72 -12.89 6.99
CA GLY A 190 -35.64 -12.72 8.13
C GLY A 190 -35.19 -13.40 9.43
N ASN A 191 -33.88 -13.55 9.68
CA ASN A 191 -33.37 -14.13 10.91
C ASN A 191 -32.18 -13.31 11.44
N THR A 192 -32.29 -12.87 12.69
CA THR A 192 -31.41 -11.95 13.42
C THR A 192 -30.06 -12.55 13.84
N THR A 193 -29.68 -13.71 13.31
CA THR A 193 -28.38 -14.34 13.57
C THR A 193 -27.33 -13.82 12.59
N VAL A 194 -26.29 -13.20 13.13
CA VAL A 194 -25.14 -12.71 12.36
C VAL A 194 -24.45 -13.91 11.68
N ASN A 195 -24.54 -13.99 10.35
CA ASN A 195 -23.81 -14.98 9.57
C ASN A 195 -22.46 -14.40 9.11
N ASN A 196 -21.38 -14.85 9.75
CA ASN A 196 -20.02 -14.40 9.43
C ASN A 196 -19.57 -14.77 8.01
N ALA A 197 -20.16 -15.79 7.39
CA ALA A 197 -19.80 -16.22 6.02
C ALA A 197 -20.26 -15.22 4.95
N THR A 198 -21.26 -14.39 5.26
CA THR A 198 -21.84 -13.37 4.38
C THR A 198 -21.84 -11.99 5.02
N ALA A 199 -20.99 -11.79 6.05
CA ALA A 199 -20.81 -10.50 6.69
C ALA A 199 -20.15 -9.52 5.70
N SER A 200 -20.62 -8.28 5.70
CA SER A 200 -20.14 -7.27 4.75
C SER A 200 -18.80 -6.71 5.17
N TYR A 201 -18.12 -6.14 4.19
CA TYR A 201 -16.90 -5.39 4.42
C TYR A 201 -17.12 -3.92 4.07
N TYR A 202 -16.28 -3.06 4.62
CA TYR A 202 -16.14 -1.68 4.19
C TYR A 202 -14.69 -1.41 3.83
N ILE A 203 -14.48 -0.66 2.77
CA ILE A 203 -13.21 0.01 2.49
C ILE A 203 -13.32 1.48 2.88
N VAL A 204 -12.30 2.03 3.53
CA VAL A 204 -12.26 3.43 3.97
C VAL A 204 -10.92 4.05 3.62
N GLY A 205 -10.94 5.25 3.03
CA GLY A 205 -9.75 5.97 2.60
C GLY A 205 -10.11 7.31 1.96
N ASP A 206 -9.20 7.91 1.22
CA ASP A 206 -9.50 9.06 0.35
C ASP A 206 -10.40 8.65 -0.85
N ALA A 207 -11.17 9.60 -1.38
CA ALA A 207 -12.15 9.37 -2.44
C ALA A 207 -11.55 8.68 -3.68
N ASP A 208 -10.38 9.12 -4.13
CA ASP A 208 -9.70 8.53 -5.29
C ASP A 208 -9.26 7.10 -5.03
N SER A 209 -8.67 6.82 -3.86
CA SER A 209 -8.25 5.48 -3.47
C SER A 209 -9.43 4.53 -3.29
N VAL A 210 -10.54 4.97 -2.68
CA VAL A 210 -11.76 4.15 -2.54
C VAL A 210 -12.31 3.79 -3.91
N SER A 211 -12.38 4.77 -4.81
CA SER A 211 -12.86 4.55 -6.17
C SER A 211 -11.93 3.62 -6.97
N ALA A 212 -10.61 3.74 -6.82
CA ALA A 212 -9.63 2.93 -7.55
C ALA A 212 -9.62 1.47 -7.06
N VAL A 213 -9.68 1.30 -5.74
CA VAL A 213 -9.75 -0.02 -5.10
C VAL A 213 -11.08 -0.70 -5.41
N MET A 214 -12.20 0.02 -5.42
CA MET A 214 -13.49 -0.55 -5.79
C MET A 214 -13.48 -1.13 -7.21
N GLU A 215 -12.93 -0.39 -8.18
CA GLU A 215 -12.76 -0.91 -9.54
C GLU A 215 -11.95 -2.22 -9.57
N ALA A 216 -10.87 -2.29 -8.80
CA ALA A 216 -10.01 -3.46 -8.73
C ALA A 216 -10.70 -4.68 -8.11
N ILE A 217 -11.38 -4.52 -6.97
CA ILE A 217 -12.05 -5.64 -6.28
C ILE A 217 -13.31 -6.10 -7.01
N VAL A 218 -14.00 -5.22 -7.74
CA VAL A 218 -15.10 -5.61 -8.65
C VAL A 218 -14.55 -6.49 -9.77
N ALA A 219 -13.39 -6.13 -10.34
CA ALA A 219 -12.78 -6.88 -11.42
C ALA A 219 -12.18 -8.23 -11.00
N GLN A 220 -11.67 -8.34 -9.76
CA GLN A 220 -10.88 -9.51 -9.32
C GLN A 220 -11.59 -10.41 -8.29
N CYS A 221 -12.51 -9.87 -7.48
CA CYS A 221 -13.08 -10.57 -6.32
C CYS A 221 -14.60 -10.75 -6.38
N SER A 222 -15.23 -10.56 -7.55
CA SER A 222 -16.69 -10.69 -7.70
C SER A 222 -17.47 -9.82 -6.71
N VAL A 223 -17.02 -8.58 -6.52
CA VAL A 223 -17.65 -7.62 -5.62
C VAL A 223 -18.79 -6.90 -6.34
N VAL A 224 -19.91 -6.68 -5.65
CA VAL A 224 -20.99 -5.81 -6.12
C VAL A 224 -20.45 -4.38 -6.25
N ASN A 225 -20.54 -3.81 -7.46
CA ASN A 225 -20.09 -2.45 -7.68
C ASN A 225 -20.90 -1.46 -6.82
N ALA A 226 -20.18 -0.68 -6.01
CA ALA A 226 -20.75 0.30 -5.10
C ALA A 226 -20.03 1.64 -5.23
N THR A 227 -20.76 2.74 -5.15
CA THR A 227 -20.17 4.08 -5.13
C THR A 227 -19.69 4.43 -3.72
N GLY A 228 -18.52 5.06 -3.63
CA GLY A 228 -18.05 5.63 -2.38
C GLY A 228 -19.02 6.70 -1.86
N THR A 229 -19.21 6.71 -0.55
CA THR A 229 -20.04 7.68 0.18
C THR A 229 -19.14 8.47 1.13
N PRO A 230 -19.41 9.77 1.35
CA PRO A 230 -18.66 10.55 2.33
C PRO A 230 -18.68 9.88 3.70
N PHE A 231 -17.55 9.90 4.40
CA PHE A 231 -17.47 9.39 5.75
C PHE A 231 -18.12 10.36 6.74
N ASP A 232 -19.11 9.88 7.50
CA ASP A 232 -19.83 10.69 8.50
C ASP A 232 -19.10 10.67 9.84
N ASP A 233 -18.58 11.84 10.24
CA ASP A 233 -17.87 12.01 11.51
C ASP A 233 -18.78 11.84 12.74
N ASN A 234 -20.08 12.09 12.60
CA ASN A 234 -21.04 12.05 13.72
C ASN A 234 -21.72 10.69 13.85
N ASN A 235 -21.86 9.96 12.75
CA ASN A 235 -22.53 8.66 12.70
C ASN A 235 -21.75 7.68 11.81
N SER A 236 -20.51 7.39 12.22
CA SER A 236 -19.65 6.50 11.45
C SER A 236 -20.27 5.10 11.33
N THR A 237 -20.37 4.61 10.10
CA THR A 237 -20.81 3.23 9.80
C THR A 237 -19.72 2.20 10.10
N VAL A 238 -18.46 2.66 10.22
CA VAL A 238 -17.29 1.80 10.38
C VAL A 238 -16.52 2.21 11.63
N HIS A 239 -16.09 1.23 12.41
CA HIS A 239 -15.32 1.45 13.64
C HIS A 239 -13.95 0.79 13.58
N VAL A 240 -13.03 1.25 14.43
CA VAL A 240 -11.62 0.80 14.41
C VAL A 240 -11.45 -0.64 14.84
N GLU A 241 -12.31 -1.13 15.72
CA GLU A 241 -12.39 -2.52 16.14
C GLU A 241 -12.83 -3.45 14.99
N GLN A 242 -13.48 -2.92 13.95
CA GLN A 242 -13.87 -3.70 12.78
C GLN A 242 -12.73 -3.82 11.76
N ALA A 243 -11.64 -3.07 11.92
CA ALA A 243 -10.51 -3.09 11.00
C ALA A 243 -9.83 -4.46 11.01
N VAL A 244 -9.86 -5.15 9.87
CA VAL A 244 -9.13 -6.41 9.69
C VAL A 244 -7.72 -6.15 9.16
N GLN A 245 -7.55 -5.06 8.40
CA GLN A 245 -6.28 -4.71 7.78
C GLN A 245 -6.22 -3.21 7.50
N TYR A 246 -5.17 -2.56 7.99
CA TYR A 246 -4.74 -1.25 7.52
C TYR A 246 -3.71 -1.40 6.41
N TYR A 247 -3.75 -0.48 5.47
CA TYR A 247 -2.79 -0.37 4.38
C TYR A 247 -2.17 1.01 4.39
N ARG A 248 -0.99 1.10 3.78
CA ARG A 248 -0.36 2.36 3.40
C ARG A 248 -0.16 3.27 4.63
N ALA A 249 0.39 2.73 5.71
CA ALA A 249 0.58 3.43 6.99
C ALA A 249 -0.75 3.99 7.58
N SER A 250 -1.77 3.13 7.68
CA SER A 250 -3.13 3.44 8.16
C SER A 250 -3.88 4.52 7.37
N SER A 251 -3.49 4.82 6.13
CA SER A 251 -4.20 5.76 5.25
C SER A 251 -5.28 5.11 4.39
N PHE A 252 -5.43 3.79 4.48
CA PHE A 252 -6.53 3.03 3.89
C PHE A 252 -6.87 1.84 4.80
N MET A 253 -8.14 1.48 4.91
CA MET A 253 -8.62 0.46 5.85
C MET A 253 -9.59 -0.50 5.16
N LEU A 254 -9.45 -1.79 5.45
CA LEU A 254 -10.47 -2.81 5.21
C LEU A 254 -11.07 -3.20 6.57
N ALA A 255 -12.39 -3.07 6.68
CA ALA A 255 -13.16 -3.39 7.88
C ALA A 255 -14.20 -4.47 7.60
N LEU A 256 -14.42 -5.37 8.56
CA LEU A 256 -15.43 -6.43 8.52
C LEU A 256 -16.53 -6.11 9.54
N THR A 257 -17.79 -6.04 9.09
CA THR A 257 -18.89 -5.58 9.95
C THR A 257 -19.14 -6.45 11.18
N SER A 258 -18.85 -7.75 11.09
CA SER A 258 -18.98 -8.70 12.20
C SER A 258 -17.74 -8.83 13.08
N TYR A 259 -16.63 -8.16 12.74
CA TYR A 259 -15.40 -8.22 13.50
C TYR A 259 -15.38 -7.19 14.62
N ASN A 260 -14.84 -7.59 15.78
CA ASN A 260 -14.67 -6.69 16.92
C ASN A 260 -13.35 -7.03 17.61
N ASN A 261 -12.30 -6.30 17.27
CA ASN A 261 -10.99 -6.41 17.88
C ASN A 261 -10.90 -5.58 19.17
N SER A 262 -11.01 -6.26 20.32
CA SER A 262 -10.92 -5.59 21.62
C SER A 262 -9.61 -4.84 21.84
N ALA A 263 -8.49 -5.31 21.27
CA ALA A 263 -7.19 -4.63 21.38
C ALA A 263 -7.13 -3.31 20.59
N SER A 264 -8.04 -3.09 19.64
CA SER A 264 -8.12 -1.85 18.86
C SER A 264 -9.06 -0.83 19.48
N LEU A 265 -9.72 -1.15 20.60
CA LEU A 265 -10.61 -0.22 21.28
C LEU A 265 -9.86 1.03 21.76
N PRO A 266 -10.51 2.21 21.79
CA PRO A 266 -9.88 3.45 22.25
C PRO A 266 -9.29 3.39 23.65
N ALA A 267 -9.91 2.62 24.56
CA ALA A 267 -9.42 2.42 25.92
C ALA A 267 -8.05 1.72 25.97
N ASN A 268 -7.68 0.99 24.91
CA ASN A 268 -6.42 0.26 24.79
C ASN A 268 -5.41 0.97 23.89
N ALA A 269 -5.76 2.15 23.37
CA ALA A 269 -4.86 2.94 22.57
C ALA A 269 -3.71 3.50 23.43
N PRO A 270 -2.47 3.53 22.91
CA PRO A 270 -1.37 4.20 23.58
C PRO A 270 -1.68 5.69 23.78
N ALA A 271 -1.38 6.20 24.96
CA ALA A 271 -1.59 7.61 25.28
C ALA A 271 -0.66 8.54 24.47
N ASP A 272 0.53 8.05 24.10
CA ASP A 272 1.54 8.77 23.33
C ASP A 272 2.46 7.80 22.57
N ASN A 273 3.45 8.34 21.85
CA ASN A 273 4.44 7.56 21.10
C ASN A 273 5.42 6.78 21.98
N ASN A 274 5.50 7.07 23.29
CA ASN A 274 6.40 6.38 24.23
C ASN A 274 5.72 5.18 24.90
N THR A 275 4.39 5.12 24.83
CA THR A 275 3.58 4.03 25.35
C THR A 275 3.53 2.90 24.32
N ALA A 276 3.92 1.70 24.73
CA ALA A 276 3.81 0.53 23.86
C ALA A 276 2.32 0.23 23.57
N PRO A 277 1.96 -0.13 22.33
CA PRO A 277 0.63 -0.65 22.07
C PRO A 277 0.50 -2.04 22.73
N PRO A 278 -0.73 -2.58 22.84
CA PRO A 278 -0.90 -3.98 23.21
C PRO A 278 0.01 -4.89 22.36
N PRO A 279 0.40 -6.09 22.80
CA PRO A 279 1.09 -7.04 21.92
C PRO A 279 0.12 -7.57 20.84
N THR A 280 0.58 -7.95 19.65
CA THR A 280 -0.29 -8.48 18.58
C THR A 280 -1.04 -9.75 19.00
N SER A 281 -0.54 -10.49 19.98
CA SER A 281 -1.24 -11.62 20.60
C SER A 281 -2.54 -11.24 21.33
N ALA A 282 -2.74 -9.96 21.63
CA ALA A 282 -3.99 -9.45 22.20
C ALA A 282 -5.08 -9.22 21.15
N ASP A 283 -4.77 -9.33 19.85
CA ASP A 283 -5.77 -9.16 18.80
C ASP A 283 -6.82 -10.27 18.86
N THR A 284 -8.09 -9.86 18.79
CA THR A 284 -9.20 -10.83 18.75
C THR A 284 -9.13 -11.60 17.43
N PRO A 285 -9.23 -12.94 17.42
CA PRO A 285 -9.26 -13.71 16.17
C PRO A 285 -10.45 -13.31 15.30
N LEU A 286 -10.35 -13.54 13.99
CA LEU A 286 -11.48 -13.34 13.08
C LEU A 286 -12.69 -14.19 13.52
N PRO A 287 -13.92 -13.69 13.35
CA PRO A 287 -15.12 -14.41 13.76
C PRO A 287 -15.20 -15.78 13.08
N PRO A 288 -15.53 -16.87 13.80
CA PRO A 288 -15.67 -18.18 13.20
C PRO A 288 -16.68 -18.17 12.05
N GLY A 289 -16.35 -18.84 10.94
CA GLY A 289 -17.17 -18.85 9.73
C GLY A 289 -16.94 -17.69 8.77
N THR A 290 -16.01 -16.77 9.07
CA THR A 290 -15.57 -15.74 8.10
C THR A 290 -15.06 -16.42 6.83
N ASN A 291 -15.52 -15.94 5.67
CA ASN A 291 -15.07 -16.44 4.38
C ASN A 291 -13.63 -15.96 4.09
N THR A 292 -12.65 -16.79 4.45
CA THR A 292 -11.23 -16.46 4.31
C THR A 292 -10.78 -16.35 2.86
N THR A 293 -11.38 -17.11 1.93
CA THR A 293 -11.08 -17.02 0.50
C THR A 293 -11.44 -15.64 -0.05
N PHE A 294 -12.63 -15.14 0.28
CA PHE A 294 -13.06 -13.80 -0.13
C PHE A 294 -12.21 -12.72 0.55
N LEU A 295 -11.94 -12.84 1.86
CA LEU A 295 -11.06 -11.92 2.58
C LEU A 295 -9.65 -11.88 1.98
N ASN A 296 -9.07 -13.02 1.61
CA ASN A 296 -7.74 -13.06 0.99
C ASN A 296 -7.74 -12.38 -0.38
N CYS A 297 -8.77 -12.61 -1.20
CA CYS A 297 -8.92 -11.89 -2.47
C CYS A 297 -8.95 -10.37 -2.24
N LEU A 298 -9.80 -9.90 -1.32
CA LEU A 298 -9.85 -8.48 -0.97
C LEU A 298 -8.49 -7.97 -0.51
N ASN A 299 -7.83 -8.66 0.42
CA ASN A 299 -6.56 -8.23 1.00
C ASN A 299 -5.45 -8.10 -0.06
N GLU A 300 -5.30 -9.11 -0.91
CA GLU A 300 -4.29 -9.13 -1.97
C GLU A 300 -4.58 -8.09 -3.05
N THR A 301 -5.83 -8.00 -3.51
CA THR A 301 -6.23 -7.02 -4.52
C THR A 301 -6.09 -5.58 -4.00
N ILE A 302 -6.50 -5.30 -2.76
CA ILE A 302 -6.34 -3.98 -2.15
C ILE A 302 -4.85 -3.62 -2.02
N GLY A 303 -4.03 -4.53 -1.49
CA GLY A 303 -2.59 -4.28 -1.34
C GLY A 303 -1.90 -3.99 -2.68
N ALA A 304 -2.31 -4.68 -3.75
CA ALA A 304 -1.81 -4.45 -5.10
C ALA A 304 -2.34 -3.13 -5.71
N ALA A 305 -3.64 -2.85 -5.55
CA ALA A 305 -4.33 -1.79 -6.28
C ALA A 305 -4.35 -0.43 -5.58
N VAL A 306 -4.20 -0.37 -4.25
CA VAL A 306 -4.26 0.91 -3.52
C VAL A 306 -3.22 1.87 -4.08
N PRO A 307 -3.59 3.10 -4.50
CA PRO A 307 -2.63 4.04 -5.03
C PRO A 307 -1.52 4.35 -4.02
N ILE A 308 -0.27 4.35 -4.46
CA ILE A 308 0.87 4.82 -3.64
C ILE A 308 1.67 5.84 -4.45
N MET A 309 2.30 6.79 -3.75
CA MET A 309 3.20 7.75 -4.35
C MET A 309 4.27 7.06 -5.19
N ASP A 310 4.43 7.53 -6.43
CA ASP A 310 5.42 7.02 -7.35
C ASP A 310 6.83 7.42 -6.89
N SER A 311 7.83 6.61 -7.24
CA SER A 311 9.22 7.05 -7.12
C SER A 311 9.41 8.34 -7.92
N ALA A 312 10.21 9.28 -7.39
CA ALA A 312 10.62 10.43 -8.18
C ALA A 312 11.19 9.91 -9.52
N PRO A 313 10.89 10.56 -10.65
CA PRO A 313 11.56 10.19 -11.90
C PRO A 313 13.05 10.24 -11.62
N ASP A 314 13.74 9.11 -11.82
CA ASP A 314 15.19 9.12 -11.87
C ASP A 314 15.53 10.18 -12.91
N ALA A 315 16.08 11.31 -12.46
CA ALA A 315 16.75 12.21 -13.38
C ALA A 315 17.84 11.33 -13.98
N LEU A 316 17.59 10.83 -15.21
CA LEU A 316 18.59 10.18 -16.04
C LEU A 316 19.84 11.03 -15.85
N ARG A 317 20.81 10.51 -15.11
CA ARG A 317 22.13 11.12 -15.05
C ARG A 317 22.61 11.02 -16.48
N ALA A 318 22.42 12.09 -17.24
CA ALA A 318 22.98 12.28 -18.56
C ALA A 318 24.50 12.44 -18.39
N THR A 319 25.15 11.40 -17.92
CA THR A 319 26.59 11.33 -17.73
C THR A 319 27.06 10.13 -18.53
N ALA A 320 27.86 10.42 -19.56
CA ALA A 320 28.66 9.53 -20.40
C ALA A 320 28.19 9.24 -21.84
N GLY A 321 26.98 9.61 -22.28
CA GLY A 321 26.53 9.36 -23.67
C GLY A 321 26.80 10.49 -24.68
N LEU A 322 26.62 11.75 -24.27
CA LEU A 322 26.69 12.91 -25.19
C LEU A 322 28.12 13.27 -25.61
N ASN A 323 29.12 12.94 -24.79
CA ASN A 323 30.52 13.18 -25.12
C ASN A 323 31.04 12.23 -26.22
N ALA A 324 30.51 11.01 -26.30
CA ALA A 324 30.92 10.04 -27.33
C ALA A 324 30.39 10.42 -28.71
N VAL A 325 29.16 10.93 -28.81
CA VAL A 325 28.58 11.38 -30.10
C VAL A 325 29.26 12.65 -30.61
N GLY A 326 29.57 13.60 -29.72
CA GLY A 326 30.34 14.81 -30.08
C GLY A 326 31.77 14.50 -30.52
N MET A 327 32.46 13.59 -29.81
CA MET A 327 33.82 13.15 -30.18
C MET A 327 33.82 12.36 -31.50
N LEU A 328 32.83 11.49 -31.72
CA LEU A 328 32.70 10.73 -32.98
C LEU A 328 32.45 11.68 -34.16
N TRP A 329 31.62 12.70 -33.98
CA TRP A 329 31.36 13.71 -35.02
C TRP A 329 32.61 14.54 -35.34
N LEU A 330 33.39 14.94 -34.32
CA LEU A 330 34.66 15.64 -34.51
C LEU A 330 35.71 14.77 -35.23
N VAL A 331 35.81 13.48 -34.89
CA VAL A 331 36.74 12.55 -35.56
C VAL A 331 36.35 12.34 -37.03
N ILE A 332 35.06 12.19 -37.33
CA ILE A 332 34.57 12.08 -38.71
C ILE A 332 34.83 13.37 -39.50
N TRP A 333 34.73 14.53 -38.86
CA TRP A 333 35.03 15.81 -39.49
C TRP A 333 36.52 15.96 -39.78
N LEU A 334 37.39 15.57 -38.85
CA LEU A 334 38.85 15.62 -39.03
C LEU A 334 39.37 14.62 -40.08
N LEU A 335 38.73 13.45 -40.21
CA LEU A 335 39.09 12.45 -41.23
C LEU A 335 38.66 12.83 -42.65
N LYS A 336 37.77 13.82 -42.82
CA LYS A 336 37.38 14.35 -44.14
C LYS A 336 38.27 15.50 -44.64
N VAL A 337 39.20 15.97 -43.83
CA VAL A 337 40.10 17.09 -44.14
C VAL A 337 41.48 16.61 -44.64
N PHE A 338 41.70 15.28 -44.69
CA PHE A 338 42.88 14.66 -45.31
C PHE A 338 42.50 13.87 -46.57
#